data_AF-A0A351CZY3-F1
#
_entry.id   AF-A0A351CZY3-F1
#
_cell.length_a   1.000
_cell.length_b   1.000
_cell.length_c   1.000
_cell.angle_alpha   90.00
_cell.angle_beta   90.00
_cell.angle_gamma   90.00
#
_symmetry.space_group_name_H-M   'P 1'
#
loop_
_entity.id
_entity.type
_entity.pdbx_description
1 polymer ?
#
loop_
_entity_poly.entity_id
_entity_poly.type
_entity_poly.pdbx_seq_one_letter_code
_entity_poly.pdbx_strand_id
1 'polypeptide(L)'
;MMLRTLTSRVVLISGAIIFSQAANAEVVIQPGGGCANCGFSNIGNSDPKYDTIRFPPPFPPSIENKVVIYLSEDLSFTDPVGNYFNSIWENIEFDGQVRNNERTKASLIGVNWVTKSLSGGFVRNLSTSNLTLTDTDLNTGQIRLEFLGSDNTLTLQNSSITIAGDSPGISSLAPMTIDITGGSNSISNLTKNYNPKSLTFNIASGASLEFIDSGVPLTTVTADRLYFRTPVTGLVDGGILSFNLSNVYFNTTNDFKFSNNAQLSLVGFGTSAEFENLQFANSNIDLDRNTALRINNQLKITDTDVSIDYGANFTAELVKPYGTINFSSPGTGSRLNVESLSFGDGGAGQLDIRGVSQTNIGYLYFANGAGSSLSVDSELNISDGLYAIGNPQITLLNGANFNLLGASNPISSQLDLNINTGATFSVGRSGQFAHISSANILNNGEIKIDGDYLVVGNTT
;
A
#
# COMPACT_ATOMS: atom_id res chain seq x y z
N MET A 1 -18.00 78.89 27.88
CA MET A 1 -17.00 77.82 27.91
C MET A 1 -17.61 76.61 27.22
N MET A 2 -16.86 76.02 26.27
CA MET A 2 -17.29 75.05 25.25
C MET A 2 -18.10 73.86 25.78
N LEU A 3 -19.19 73.50 25.09
CA LEU A 3 -19.59 72.08 24.98
C LEU A 3 -19.37 71.65 23.53
N ARG A 4 -18.41 70.74 23.35
CA ARG A 4 -18.08 70.11 22.06
C ARG A 4 -19.19 69.12 21.68
N THR A 5 -19.59 69.20 20.43
CA THR A 5 -20.46 68.27 19.71
C THR A 5 -19.76 66.93 19.48
N LEU A 6 -20.46 65.83 19.77
CA LEU A 6 -20.15 64.49 19.30
C LEU A 6 -21.32 64.02 18.42
N THR A 7 -21.15 64.13 17.12
CA THR A 7 -22.03 63.52 16.11
C THR A 7 -21.73 62.03 16.04
N SER A 8 -22.62 61.21 16.60
CA SER A 8 -22.61 59.76 16.36
C SER A 8 -23.38 59.47 15.07
N ARG A 9 -22.66 59.03 14.04
CA ARG A 9 -23.23 58.55 12.78
C ARG A 9 -23.75 57.13 13.00
N VAL A 10 -25.07 56.96 13.03
CA VAL A 10 -25.71 55.64 12.84
C VAL A 10 -25.60 55.29 11.37
N VAL A 11 -24.72 54.35 11.03
CA VAL A 11 -24.71 53.71 9.72
C VAL A 11 -25.65 52.52 9.81
N LEU A 12 -26.82 52.61 9.18
CA LEU A 12 -27.64 51.44 8.86
C LEU A 12 -26.87 50.62 7.82
N ILE A 13 -26.29 49.50 8.24
CA ILE A 13 -25.88 48.45 7.30
C ILE A 13 -27.09 47.53 7.14
N SER A 14 -27.88 47.78 6.09
CA SER A 14 -28.87 46.83 5.59
C SER A 14 -28.13 45.67 4.93
N GLY A 15 -27.63 44.74 5.74
CA GLY A 15 -27.12 43.45 5.27
C GLY A 15 -28.29 42.51 5.06
N ALA A 16 -28.71 42.32 3.80
CA ALA A 16 -29.52 41.17 3.45
C ALA A 16 -28.68 39.92 3.73
N ILE A 17 -29.02 39.22 4.81
CA ILE A 17 -28.53 37.86 5.05
C ILE A 17 -29.22 36.98 4.01
N ILE A 18 -28.55 36.77 2.88
CA ILE A 18 -28.95 35.75 1.91
C ILE A 18 -28.57 34.43 2.58
N PHE A 19 -29.57 33.78 3.19
CA PHE A 19 -29.46 32.36 3.51
C PHE A 19 -29.42 31.60 2.18
N SER A 20 -28.23 31.32 1.67
CA SER A 20 -28.08 30.25 0.68
C SER A 20 -28.35 28.94 1.43
N GLN A 21 -29.58 28.44 1.40
CA GLN A 21 -29.78 27.03 1.65
C GLN A 21 -28.95 26.31 0.59
N ALA A 22 -27.92 25.57 1.00
CA ALA A 22 -27.34 24.57 0.13
C ALA A 22 -28.49 23.63 -0.23
N ALA A 23 -29.00 23.74 -1.46
CA ALA A 23 -29.93 22.76 -1.98
C ALA A 23 -29.15 21.45 -2.06
N ASN A 24 -29.37 20.55 -1.11
CA ASN A 24 -28.83 19.21 -1.23
C ASN A 24 -29.50 18.58 -2.46
N ALA A 25 -28.70 18.14 -3.42
CA ALA A 25 -29.21 17.40 -4.56
C ALA A 25 -30.04 16.20 -4.08
N GLU A 26 -31.16 15.95 -4.73
CA GLU A 26 -32.02 14.80 -4.46
C GLU A 26 -31.34 13.51 -4.95
N VAL A 27 -31.55 12.41 -4.21
CA VAL A 27 -31.01 11.10 -4.55
C VAL A 27 -32.00 10.34 -5.44
N VAL A 28 -31.52 9.86 -6.58
CA VAL A 28 -32.29 9.00 -7.50
C VAL A 28 -32.20 7.55 -7.02
N ILE A 29 -33.34 6.92 -6.72
CA ILE A 29 -33.38 5.53 -6.26
C ILE A 29 -33.76 4.61 -7.43
N GLN A 30 -32.88 3.65 -7.77
CA GLN A 30 -33.10 2.74 -8.90
C GLN A 30 -32.96 1.25 -8.50
N PRO A 31 -34.00 0.64 -7.90
CA PRO A 31 -33.93 -0.76 -7.46
C PRO A 31 -33.76 -1.71 -8.65
N GLY A 32 -32.82 -2.66 -8.54
CA GLY A 32 -32.57 -3.69 -9.58
C GLY A 32 -31.82 -3.21 -10.84
N GLY A 33 -31.49 -1.92 -10.92
CA GLY A 33 -30.76 -1.36 -12.05
C GLY A 33 -31.65 -0.98 -13.23
N GLY A 34 -31.09 -1.01 -14.43
CA GLY A 34 -31.78 -0.61 -15.66
C GLY A 34 -30.84 -0.08 -16.74
N CYS A 35 -31.43 0.54 -17.76
CA CYS A 35 -30.68 1.14 -18.86
C CYS A 35 -30.16 2.52 -18.45
N ALA A 36 -28.85 2.67 -18.32
CA ALA A 36 -28.23 3.97 -18.07
C ALA A 36 -28.60 4.96 -19.18
N ASN A 37 -28.61 4.51 -20.43
CA ASN A 37 -28.71 5.41 -21.59
C ASN A 37 -30.16 5.69 -22.06
N CYS A 38 -31.15 4.96 -21.52
CA CYS A 38 -32.55 5.03 -21.98
C CYS A 38 -33.60 4.98 -20.87
N GLY A 39 -33.21 4.58 -19.65
CA GLY A 39 -34.09 4.57 -18.49
C GLY A 39 -33.95 5.83 -17.65
N PHE A 40 -32.70 6.23 -17.35
CA PHE A 40 -32.40 7.33 -16.42
C PHE A 40 -31.26 8.26 -16.91
N SER A 41 -30.93 8.23 -18.21
CA SER A 41 -29.80 8.95 -18.84
C SER A 41 -29.79 10.45 -18.67
N ASN A 42 -30.97 11.08 -18.58
CA ASN A 42 -31.09 12.53 -18.47
C ASN A 42 -31.11 13.02 -17.02
N ILE A 43 -30.97 12.12 -16.04
CA ILE A 43 -31.06 12.47 -14.63
C ILE A 43 -29.63 12.70 -14.11
N GLY A 44 -29.41 13.83 -13.44
CA GLY A 44 -28.12 14.24 -12.89
C GLY A 44 -27.33 15.18 -13.78
N ASN A 45 -26.84 14.70 -14.92
CA ASN A 45 -25.97 15.53 -15.75
C ASN A 45 -26.70 16.69 -16.47
N SER A 46 -27.96 16.49 -16.84
CA SER A 46 -28.82 17.55 -17.41
C SER A 46 -29.79 18.19 -16.40
N ASP A 47 -29.84 17.67 -15.17
CA ASP A 47 -30.62 18.24 -14.09
C ASP A 47 -29.79 18.22 -12.79
N PRO A 48 -29.09 19.33 -12.45
CA PRO A 48 -28.22 19.44 -11.28
C PRO A 48 -28.98 19.33 -9.95
N LYS A 49 -30.30 19.13 -10.00
CA LYS A 49 -31.07 18.68 -8.85
C LYS A 49 -30.69 17.27 -8.41
N TYR A 50 -30.11 16.43 -9.27
CA TYR A 50 -29.93 14.99 -9.02
C TYR A 50 -28.48 14.49 -9.17
N ASP A 51 -27.56 14.94 -8.33
CA ASP A 51 -26.14 14.57 -8.45
C ASP A 51 -25.80 13.14 -7.97
N THR A 52 -26.76 12.44 -7.34
CA THR A 52 -26.55 11.08 -6.79
C THR A 52 -27.55 10.07 -7.33
N ILE A 53 -27.06 8.91 -7.77
CA ILE A 53 -27.89 7.71 -7.95
C ILE A 53 -27.54 6.66 -6.89
N ARG A 54 -28.56 6.02 -6.34
CA ARG A 54 -28.45 4.90 -5.41
C ARG A 54 -29.16 3.68 -5.96
N PHE A 55 -28.45 2.57 -5.97
CA PHE A 55 -28.94 1.24 -6.31
C PHE A 55 -29.14 0.44 -5.02
N PRO A 56 -30.32 0.52 -4.38
CA PRO A 56 -30.62 -0.37 -3.27
C PRO A 56 -30.88 -1.79 -3.78
N PRO A 57 -30.74 -2.80 -2.92
CA PRO A 57 -31.09 -4.17 -3.21
C PRO A 57 -32.57 -4.26 -3.61
N PRO A 58 -32.93 -5.12 -4.57
CA PRO A 58 -34.29 -5.18 -5.10
C PRO A 58 -35.34 -5.45 -4.03
N PHE A 59 -36.48 -4.76 -4.14
CA PHE A 59 -37.67 -4.96 -3.33
C PHE A 59 -38.87 -5.28 -4.25
N PRO A 60 -39.72 -6.30 -3.93
CA PRO A 60 -39.70 -7.15 -2.73
C PRO A 60 -38.55 -8.18 -2.67
N PRO A 61 -38.25 -8.77 -1.50
CA PRO A 61 -37.13 -9.71 -1.29
C PRO A 61 -37.17 -10.99 -2.14
N SER A 62 -38.28 -11.25 -2.84
CA SER A 62 -38.46 -12.38 -3.76
C SER A 62 -37.73 -12.20 -5.10
N ILE A 63 -37.18 -11.02 -5.36
CA ILE A 63 -36.35 -10.75 -6.56
C ILE A 63 -34.90 -11.14 -6.23
N GLU A 64 -34.18 -11.68 -7.22
CA GLU A 64 -32.76 -12.00 -7.08
C GLU A 64 -32.00 -10.78 -6.51
N ASN A 65 -31.04 -11.00 -5.60
CA ASN A 65 -30.22 -9.94 -4.99
C ASN A 65 -29.19 -9.40 -6.00
N LYS A 66 -29.68 -8.82 -7.10
CA LYS A 66 -28.90 -8.43 -8.26
C LYS A 66 -29.28 -7.03 -8.76
N VAL A 67 -28.29 -6.30 -9.21
CA VAL A 67 -28.42 -5.00 -9.90
C VAL A 67 -27.73 -5.13 -11.24
N VAL A 68 -28.44 -4.84 -12.33
CA VAL A 68 -27.85 -4.89 -13.67
C VAL A 68 -27.98 -3.54 -14.34
N ILE A 69 -26.84 -2.96 -14.74
CA ILE A 69 -26.79 -1.68 -15.43
C ILE A 69 -26.39 -1.92 -16.87
N TYR A 70 -27.25 -1.50 -17.80
CA TYR A 70 -26.99 -1.59 -19.23
C TYR A 70 -26.44 -0.26 -19.76
N LEU A 71 -25.22 -0.28 -20.30
CA LEU A 71 -24.57 0.89 -20.93
C LEU A 71 -24.55 0.72 -22.44
N SER A 72 -25.06 1.70 -23.19
CA SER A 72 -24.96 1.64 -24.65
C SER A 72 -23.56 2.02 -25.13
N GLU A 73 -23.30 1.82 -26.41
CA GLU A 73 -22.10 2.33 -27.07
C GLU A 73 -22.02 3.86 -26.95
N ASP A 74 -20.80 4.39 -26.75
CA ASP A 74 -20.54 5.82 -26.81
C ASP A 74 -20.49 6.27 -28.27
N LEU A 75 -21.53 6.98 -28.71
CA LEU A 75 -21.67 7.49 -30.08
C LEU A 75 -21.25 8.96 -30.21
N SER A 76 -20.58 9.53 -29.20
CA SER A 76 -20.10 10.93 -29.22
C SER A 76 -19.21 11.25 -30.44
N PHE A 77 -18.56 10.23 -31.00
CA PHE A 77 -17.71 10.34 -32.20
C PHE A 77 -18.46 10.35 -33.53
N THR A 78 -19.71 9.85 -33.57
CA THR A 78 -20.50 9.74 -34.82
C THR A 78 -21.56 10.83 -34.98
N ASP A 79 -21.96 11.50 -33.89
CA ASP A 79 -22.84 12.66 -33.93
C ASP A 79 -22.38 13.76 -32.94
N PRO A 80 -21.48 14.67 -33.38
CA PRO A 80 -21.02 15.80 -32.56
C PRO A 80 -22.09 16.88 -32.33
N VAL A 81 -23.24 16.81 -33.01
CA VAL A 81 -24.35 17.78 -32.88
C VAL A 81 -25.39 17.28 -31.88
N GLY A 82 -25.54 15.96 -31.74
CA GLY A 82 -26.51 15.30 -30.87
C GLY A 82 -26.22 15.39 -29.37
N ASN A 83 -25.01 15.75 -28.94
CA ASN A 83 -24.63 15.92 -27.53
C ASN A 83 -25.25 14.82 -26.63
N TYR A 84 -25.06 13.55 -27.01
CA TYR A 84 -25.36 12.43 -26.12
C TYR A 84 -24.30 12.42 -25.02
N PHE A 85 -24.46 13.29 -24.03
CA PHE A 85 -23.58 13.35 -22.88
C PHE A 85 -23.68 12.02 -22.13
N ASN A 86 -22.72 11.13 -22.37
CA ASN A 86 -22.45 10.01 -21.46
C ASN A 86 -21.63 10.52 -20.28
N SER A 87 -22.17 11.44 -19.47
CA SER A 87 -21.55 11.78 -18.19
C SER A 87 -22.48 11.28 -17.10
N ILE A 88 -22.03 10.25 -16.40
CA ILE A 88 -22.85 9.55 -15.41
C ILE A 88 -22.53 10.14 -14.02
N TRP A 89 -23.53 10.13 -13.12
CA TRP A 89 -23.67 10.95 -11.90
C TRP A 89 -22.37 11.29 -11.15
N GLU A 90 -22.35 12.48 -10.55
CA GLU A 90 -21.27 12.85 -9.61
C GLU A 90 -21.07 11.77 -8.55
N ASN A 91 -22.16 11.21 -8.02
CA ASN A 91 -22.12 10.16 -7.00
C ASN A 91 -22.92 8.93 -7.43
N ILE A 92 -22.30 7.75 -7.33
CA ILE A 92 -22.93 6.45 -7.56
C ILE A 92 -22.79 5.61 -6.28
N GLU A 93 -23.91 5.15 -5.74
CA GLU A 93 -23.98 4.33 -4.54
C GLU A 93 -24.62 2.97 -4.82
N PHE A 94 -23.92 1.88 -4.53
CA PHE A 94 -24.50 0.55 -4.40
C PHE A 94 -24.68 0.24 -2.92
N ASP A 95 -25.89 0.43 -2.43
CA ASP A 95 -26.27 0.26 -1.02
C ASP A 95 -26.78 -1.17 -0.81
N GLY A 96 -25.92 -2.16 -1.09
CA GLY A 96 -26.25 -3.58 -1.13
C GLY A 96 -26.63 -4.18 0.23
N GLN A 97 -26.90 -5.49 0.23
CA GLN A 97 -27.08 -6.24 1.47
C GLN A 97 -26.61 -7.69 1.34
N VAL A 98 -26.25 -8.30 2.46
CA VAL A 98 -25.98 -9.74 2.54
C VAL A 98 -27.28 -10.54 2.69
N ARG A 99 -27.57 -11.42 1.74
CA ARG A 99 -28.69 -12.39 1.77
C ARG A 99 -28.17 -13.79 1.50
N ASN A 100 -28.54 -14.77 2.34
CA ASN A 100 -28.09 -16.17 2.20
C ASN A 100 -26.56 -16.31 2.10
N ASN A 101 -25.82 -15.51 2.89
CA ASN A 101 -24.37 -15.42 2.86
C ASN A 101 -23.78 -14.93 1.51
N GLU A 102 -24.58 -14.31 0.65
CA GLU A 102 -24.13 -13.66 -0.58
C GLU A 102 -24.40 -12.16 -0.55
N ARG A 103 -23.42 -11.38 -1.01
CA ARG A 103 -23.54 -9.94 -1.25
C ARG A 103 -24.46 -9.65 -2.43
N THR A 104 -24.91 -8.40 -2.57
CA THR A 104 -25.65 -7.97 -3.76
C THR A 104 -24.74 -8.05 -4.98
N LYS A 105 -25.15 -8.75 -6.03
CA LYS A 105 -24.38 -8.90 -7.27
C LYS A 105 -24.72 -7.75 -8.23
N ALA A 106 -23.77 -6.87 -8.48
CA ALA A 106 -23.91 -5.78 -9.45
C ALA A 106 -23.15 -6.11 -10.74
N SER A 107 -23.77 -5.92 -11.90
CA SER A 107 -23.13 -6.17 -13.19
C SER A 107 -23.31 -4.98 -14.13
N LEU A 108 -22.20 -4.54 -14.72
CA LEU A 108 -22.21 -3.59 -15.83
C LEU A 108 -22.20 -4.38 -17.15
N ILE A 109 -23.20 -4.15 -17.98
CA ILE A 109 -23.36 -4.86 -19.26
C ILE A 109 -23.40 -3.84 -20.38
N GLY A 110 -22.45 -3.98 -21.29
CA GLY A 110 -22.44 -3.19 -22.50
C GLY A 110 -23.41 -3.75 -23.55
N VAL A 111 -24.26 -2.89 -24.11
CA VAL A 111 -25.27 -3.26 -25.12
C VAL A 111 -25.08 -2.46 -26.40
N ASN A 112 -25.03 -3.12 -27.55
CA ASN A 112 -25.21 -2.46 -28.84
C ASN A 112 -26.65 -2.68 -29.29
N TRP A 113 -27.48 -1.64 -29.27
CA TRP A 113 -28.90 -1.74 -29.60
C TRP A 113 -29.18 -1.89 -31.10
N VAL A 114 -28.21 -1.54 -31.95
CA VAL A 114 -28.30 -1.67 -33.42
C VAL A 114 -28.07 -3.12 -33.85
N THR A 115 -26.98 -3.73 -33.36
CA THR A 115 -26.61 -5.11 -33.68
C THR A 115 -27.19 -6.13 -32.71
N LYS A 116 -27.83 -5.67 -31.63
CA LYS A 116 -28.22 -6.47 -30.45
C LYS A 116 -27.06 -7.30 -29.89
N SER A 117 -25.83 -6.86 -30.13
CA SER A 117 -24.63 -7.55 -29.71
C SER A 117 -24.20 -7.06 -28.33
N LEU A 118 -23.93 -8.01 -27.44
CA LEU A 118 -23.25 -7.79 -26.17
C LEU A 118 -21.71 -7.81 -26.34
N SER A 119 -21.22 -8.31 -27.48
CA SER A 119 -19.81 -8.48 -27.80
C SER A 119 -19.35 -7.48 -28.87
N GLY A 120 -18.34 -6.67 -28.55
CA GLY A 120 -17.73 -5.76 -29.51
C GLY A 120 -16.55 -4.98 -28.92
N GLY A 121 -15.52 -4.75 -29.73
CA GLY A 121 -14.24 -4.11 -29.35
C GLY A 121 -14.30 -2.59 -29.09
N PHE A 122 -15.40 -2.08 -28.53
CA PHE A 122 -15.52 -0.69 -28.13
C PHE A 122 -15.38 -0.56 -26.62
N VAL A 123 -14.54 0.36 -26.17
CA VAL A 123 -14.46 0.73 -24.76
C VAL A 123 -15.70 1.54 -24.40
N ARG A 124 -16.43 1.10 -23.38
CA ARG A 124 -17.55 1.83 -22.77
C ARG A 124 -17.14 2.29 -21.38
N ASN A 125 -17.51 3.49 -20.98
CA ASN A 125 -17.16 4.05 -19.67
C ASN A 125 -18.42 4.19 -18.79
N LEU A 126 -18.28 3.88 -17.51
CA LEU A 126 -19.15 4.38 -16.44
C LEU A 126 -18.39 5.50 -15.74
N SER A 127 -18.81 6.74 -15.96
CA SER A 127 -18.13 7.91 -15.41
C SER A 127 -18.77 8.39 -14.10
N THR A 128 -17.99 8.84 -13.13
CA THR A 128 -18.49 9.40 -11.85
C THR A 128 -17.39 10.19 -11.13
N SER A 129 -17.69 10.99 -10.11
CA SER A 129 -16.65 11.51 -9.19
C SER A 129 -16.49 10.61 -7.97
N ASN A 130 -17.58 10.04 -7.46
CA ASN A 130 -17.59 9.22 -6.25
C ASN A 130 -18.35 7.90 -6.48
N LEU A 131 -17.69 6.78 -6.24
CA LEU A 131 -18.29 5.45 -6.25
C LEU A 131 -18.23 4.84 -4.85
N THR A 132 -19.38 4.48 -4.29
CA THR A 132 -19.48 3.78 -3.00
C THR A 132 -20.13 2.41 -3.18
N LEU A 133 -19.45 1.36 -2.71
CA LEU A 133 -19.96 -0.01 -2.68
C LEU A 133 -20.10 -0.49 -1.24
N THR A 134 -21.31 -0.87 -0.84
CA THR A 134 -21.60 -1.53 0.44
C THR A 134 -22.21 -2.90 0.18
N ASP A 135 -21.68 -3.95 0.80
CA ASP A 135 -22.16 -5.34 0.67
C ASP A 135 -22.44 -5.75 -0.79
N THR A 136 -21.54 -5.37 -1.72
CA THR A 136 -21.76 -5.49 -3.17
C THR A 136 -20.57 -6.16 -3.87
N ASP A 137 -20.86 -7.12 -4.74
CA ASP A 137 -19.90 -7.68 -5.71
C ASP A 137 -20.16 -7.04 -7.09
N LEU A 138 -19.32 -6.06 -7.47
CA LEU A 138 -19.43 -5.35 -8.75
C LEU A 138 -18.56 -6.04 -9.82
N ASN A 139 -19.20 -6.55 -10.87
CA ASN A 139 -18.53 -7.00 -12.08
C ASN A 139 -18.65 -5.93 -13.16
N THR A 140 -17.52 -5.34 -13.56
CA THR A 140 -17.52 -4.27 -14.57
C THR A 140 -17.60 -4.82 -15.99
N GLY A 141 -17.44 -6.12 -16.20
CA GLY A 141 -17.31 -6.67 -17.54
C GLY A 141 -16.18 -5.95 -18.31
N GLN A 142 -16.45 -5.61 -19.56
CA GLN A 142 -15.57 -4.80 -20.42
C GLN A 142 -15.77 -3.27 -20.25
N ILE A 143 -16.55 -2.85 -19.24
CA ILE A 143 -16.82 -1.43 -18.96
C ILE A 143 -15.69 -0.88 -18.08
N ARG A 144 -15.15 0.27 -18.48
CA ARG A 144 -14.16 1.04 -17.72
C ARG A 144 -14.86 1.88 -16.66
N LEU A 145 -14.33 1.88 -15.44
CA LEU A 145 -14.72 2.85 -14.42
C LEU A 145 -13.88 4.13 -14.61
N GLU A 146 -14.53 5.24 -14.93
CA GLU A 146 -13.87 6.50 -15.21
C GLU A 146 -14.21 7.55 -14.14
N PHE A 147 -13.21 7.97 -13.38
CA PHE A 147 -13.39 8.96 -12.33
C PHE A 147 -13.13 10.37 -12.87
N LEU A 148 -14.21 11.12 -13.11
CA LEU A 148 -14.24 12.47 -13.66
C LEU A 148 -14.76 13.42 -12.59
N GLY A 149 -13.85 14.15 -11.97
CA GLY A 149 -14.13 15.05 -10.85
C GLY A 149 -12.88 15.86 -10.52
N SER A 150 -13.02 16.85 -9.64
CA SER A 150 -11.85 17.61 -9.14
C SER A 150 -11.09 16.86 -8.06
N ASP A 151 -11.82 16.10 -7.23
CA ASP A 151 -11.32 15.14 -6.25
C ASP A 151 -12.25 13.92 -6.32
N ASN A 152 -11.70 12.75 -6.64
CA ASN A 152 -12.50 11.54 -6.85
C ASN A 152 -12.36 10.56 -5.70
N THR A 153 -13.39 9.76 -5.45
CA THR A 153 -13.39 8.79 -4.36
C THR A 153 -13.93 7.43 -4.78
N LEU A 154 -13.25 6.37 -4.36
CA LEU A 154 -13.77 5.00 -4.39
C LEU A 154 -13.83 4.49 -2.94
N THR A 155 -15.04 4.21 -2.47
CA THR A 155 -15.28 3.70 -1.12
C THR A 155 -15.76 2.25 -1.20
N LEU A 156 -15.07 1.34 -0.51
CA LEU A 156 -15.47 -0.06 -0.39
C LEU A 156 -15.76 -0.41 1.07
N GLN A 157 -16.94 -0.98 1.30
CA GLN A 157 -17.34 -1.58 2.56
C GLN A 157 -17.87 -2.99 2.29
N ASN A 158 -17.14 -3.99 2.77
CA ASN A 158 -17.42 -5.40 2.55
C ASN A 158 -17.79 -5.69 1.08
N SER A 159 -17.04 -5.21 0.11
CA SER A 159 -17.41 -5.22 -1.32
C SER A 159 -16.26 -5.67 -2.23
N SER A 160 -16.58 -6.16 -3.43
CA SER A 160 -15.58 -6.54 -4.43
C SER A 160 -15.79 -5.83 -5.77
N ILE A 161 -14.70 -5.62 -6.51
CA ILE A 161 -14.71 -5.19 -7.89
C ILE A 161 -13.95 -6.22 -8.74
N THR A 162 -14.62 -6.79 -9.72
CA THR A 162 -14.00 -7.68 -10.72
C THR A 162 -14.00 -6.99 -12.07
N ILE A 163 -12.80 -6.80 -12.63
CA ILE A 163 -12.59 -6.28 -13.97
C ILE A 163 -12.47 -7.45 -14.95
N ALA A 164 -13.12 -7.38 -16.11
CA ALA A 164 -13.06 -8.45 -17.11
C ALA A 164 -12.59 -7.96 -18.48
N GLY A 165 -11.50 -8.55 -18.99
CA GLY A 165 -10.95 -8.27 -20.33
C GLY A 165 -9.84 -7.22 -20.37
N ASP A 166 -9.38 -6.88 -21.57
CA ASP A 166 -8.13 -6.14 -21.80
C ASP A 166 -8.24 -4.60 -21.75
N SER A 167 -9.40 -4.05 -21.38
CA SER A 167 -9.68 -2.60 -21.36
C SER A 167 -9.58 -2.05 -19.94
N PRO A 168 -8.92 -0.90 -19.68
CA PRO A 168 -8.42 -0.55 -18.35
C PRO A 168 -9.56 -0.44 -17.35
N GLY A 169 -9.38 -1.10 -16.20
CA GLY A 169 -10.43 -1.33 -15.22
C GLY A 169 -10.85 -0.09 -14.43
N ILE A 170 -9.91 0.83 -14.16
CA ILE A 170 -10.17 2.07 -13.43
C ILE A 170 -9.25 3.17 -13.99
N SER A 171 -9.78 4.38 -14.21
CA SER A 171 -8.98 5.54 -14.64
C SER A 171 -9.41 6.83 -13.95
N SER A 172 -8.46 7.69 -13.62
CA SER A 172 -8.68 9.06 -13.18
C SER A 172 -7.50 9.93 -13.64
N LEU A 173 -7.76 11.21 -13.94
CA LEU A 173 -6.71 12.21 -14.22
C LEU A 173 -6.59 13.27 -13.12
N ALA A 174 -7.56 13.34 -12.21
CA ALA A 174 -7.52 14.22 -11.04
C ALA A 174 -7.01 13.43 -9.81
N PRO A 175 -6.82 14.07 -8.64
CA PRO A 175 -6.61 13.35 -7.40
C PRO A 175 -7.68 12.27 -7.16
N MET A 176 -7.25 11.16 -6.57
CA MET A 176 -8.11 10.04 -6.21
C MET A 176 -7.86 9.65 -4.75
N THR A 177 -8.94 9.35 -4.04
CA THR A 177 -8.92 8.66 -2.75
C THR A 177 -9.56 7.29 -2.89
N ILE A 178 -8.90 6.25 -2.37
CA ILE A 178 -9.47 4.91 -2.21
C ILE A 178 -9.60 4.65 -0.71
N ASP A 179 -10.83 4.51 -0.24
CA ASP A 179 -11.16 4.31 1.17
C ASP A 179 -11.80 2.93 1.39
N ILE A 180 -11.18 2.15 2.26
CA ILE A 180 -11.67 0.84 2.67
C ILE A 180 -12.18 0.96 4.10
N THR A 181 -13.49 1.09 4.26
CA THR A 181 -14.10 1.56 5.49
C THR A 181 -14.56 0.43 6.43
N GLY A 182 -14.67 -0.80 5.92
CA GLY A 182 -15.04 -1.96 6.73
C GLY A 182 -15.13 -3.26 5.94
N GLY A 183 -15.14 -4.38 6.67
CA GLY A 183 -15.34 -5.73 6.11
C GLY A 183 -14.21 -6.21 5.20
N SER A 184 -14.48 -7.28 4.45
CA SER A 184 -13.53 -7.89 3.52
C SER A 184 -13.76 -7.41 2.10
N ASN A 185 -12.75 -6.75 1.53
CA ASN A 185 -12.85 -6.13 0.20
C ASN A 185 -11.83 -6.72 -0.77
N SER A 186 -12.15 -6.68 -2.06
CA SER A 186 -11.21 -7.10 -3.09
C SER A 186 -11.34 -6.32 -4.38
N ILE A 187 -10.21 -6.18 -5.09
CA ILE A 187 -10.16 -5.71 -6.47
C ILE A 187 -9.41 -6.76 -7.28
N SER A 188 -10.07 -7.31 -8.29
CA SER A 188 -9.54 -8.43 -9.08
C SER A 188 -9.25 -8.01 -10.53
N ASN A 189 -8.19 -8.58 -11.10
CA ASN A 189 -7.77 -8.38 -12.50
C ASN A 189 -7.45 -6.93 -12.88
N LEU A 190 -7.06 -6.09 -11.90
CA LEU A 190 -6.63 -4.74 -12.21
C LEU A 190 -5.24 -4.80 -12.84
N THR A 191 -5.11 -4.30 -14.06
CA THR A 191 -3.86 -4.33 -14.83
C THR A 191 -3.50 -2.93 -15.33
N LYS A 192 -2.26 -2.79 -15.81
CA LYS A 192 -1.71 -1.56 -16.42
C LYS A 192 -1.48 -0.43 -15.40
N ASN A 193 -1.29 0.78 -15.90
CA ASN A 193 -0.97 1.95 -15.09
C ASN A 193 -2.25 2.66 -14.63
N TYR A 194 -2.33 2.89 -13.33
CA TYR A 194 -3.28 3.81 -12.71
C TYR A 194 -2.55 5.09 -12.31
N ASN A 195 -2.92 6.20 -12.95
CA ASN A 195 -2.17 7.46 -12.89
C ASN A 195 -3.06 8.68 -12.57
N PRO A 196 -3.82 8.68 -11.45
CA PRO A 196 -4.45 9.92 -10.96
C PRO A 196 -3.38 10.96 -10.64
N LYS A 197 -3.68 12.26 -10.59
CA LYS A 197 -2.68 13.30 -10.26
C LYS A 197 -1.92 13.00 -8.94
N SER A 198 -2.63 12.45 -7.97
CA SER A 198 -2.12 11.91 -6.70
C SER A 198 -3.08 10.83 -6.22
N LEU A 199 -2.60 9.91 -5.39
CA LEU A 199 -3.43 8.87 -4.79
C LEU A 199 -3.32 8.91 -3.27
N THR A 200 -4.47 8.97 -2.61
CA THR A 200 -4.61 8.71 -1.17
C THR A 200 -5.25 7.34 -1.02
N PHE A 201 -4.67 6.48 -0.19
CA PHE A 201 -5.11 5.11 -0.03
C PHE A 201 -5.23 4.76 1.46
N ASN A 202 -6.46 4.56 1.94
CA ASN A 202 -6.73 4.33 3.34
C ASN A 202 -7.45 3.00 3.58
N ILE A 203 -7.05 2.28 4.62
CA ILE A 203 -7.75 1.11 5.12
C ILE A 203 -8.01 1.31 6.61
N ALA A 204 -9.28 1.31 6.98
CA ALA A 204 -9.73 1.49 8.35
C ALA A 204 -9.51 0.23 9.20
N SER A 205 -9.58 0.41 10.52
CA SER A 205 -9.39 -0.67 11.48
C SER A 205 -10.42 -1.78 11.33
N GLY A 206 -9.93 -3.03 11.28
CA GLY A 206 -10.75 -4.21 11.06
C GLY A 206 -11.23 -4.41 9.62
N ALA A 207 -10.85 -3.54 8.68
CA ALA A 207 -11.12 -3.71 7.26
C ALA A 207 -9.94 -4.40 6.55
N SER A 208 -10.21 -5.09 5.45
CA SER A 208 -9.19 -5.63 4.56
C SER A 208 -9.45 -5.29 3.10
N LEU A 209 -8.37 -5.15 2.33
CA LEU A 209 -8.40 -5.08 0.89
C LEU A 209 -7.37 -6.04 0.30
N GLU A 210 -7.84 -6.95 -0.54
CA GLU A 210 -7.03 -7.88 -1.32
C GLU A 210 -7.03 -7.51 -2.80
N PHE A 211 -5.85 -7.30 -3.38
CA PHE A 211 -5.68 -7.31 -4.83
C PHE A 211 -5.45 -8.75 -5.29
N ILE A 212 -6.31 -9.24 -6.19
CA ILE A 212 -6.29 -10.62 -6.68
C ILE A 212 -6.00 -10.60 -8.18
N ASP A 213 -5.09 -11.46 -8.65
CA ASP A 213 -4.76 -11.59 -10.07
C ASP A 213 -4.46 -10.24 -10.75
N SER A 214 -3.88 -9.30 -10.00
CA SER A 214 -3.70 -7.91 -10.40
C SER A 214 -2.27 -7.66 -10.85
N GLY A 215 -2.11 -7.31 -12.13
CA GLY A 215 -0.85 -7.45 -12.84
C GLY A 215 -0.47 -8.92 -13.05
N VAL A 216 0.42 -9.20 -14.00
CA VAL A 216 0.85 -10.57 -14.31
C VAL A 216 1.96 -10.99 -13.33
N PRO A 217 1.78 -12.08 -12.54
CA PRO A 217 2.81 -12.61 -11.66
C PRO A 217 4.09 -12.94 -12.40
N LEU A 218 5.25 -12.78 -11.75
CA LEU A 218 6.58 -13.11 -12.28
C LEU A 218 6.99 -12.39 -13.58
N THR A 219 6.15 -11.52 -14.15
CA THR A 219 6.50 -10.81 -15.37
C THR A 219 7.65 -9.84 -15.13
N THR A 220 8.59 -9.80 -16.07
CA THR A 220 9.61 -8.74 -16.15
C THR A 220 9.17 -7.63 -17.10
N VAL A 221 8.00 -7.77 -17.74
CA VAL A 221 7.47 -6.81 -18.71
C VAL A 221 6.70 -5.72 -17.96
N THR A 222 7.25 -4.50 -17.96
CA THR A 222 6.66 -3.31 -17.32
C THR A 222 5.22 -3.02 -17.75
N ALA A 223 4.78 -3.44 -18.94
CA ALA A 223 3.39 -3.20 -19.37
C ALA A 223 2.37 -4.11 -18.68
N ASP A 224 2.81 -5.26 -18.16
CA ASP A 224 1.95 -6.33 -17.65
C ASP A 224 1.75 -6.25 -16.13
N ARG A 225 2.52 -5.40 -15.46
CA ARG A 225 2.43 -5.16 -14.02
C ARG A 225 1.41 -4.05 -13.72
N LEU A 226 0.79 -4.09 -12.54
CA LEU A 226 -0.07 -3.02 -12.04
C LEU A 226 0.80 -1.90 -11.44
N TYR A 227 0.66 -0.68 -11.94
CA TYR A 227 1.41 0.48 -11.42
C TYR A 227 0.48 1.54 -10.87
N PHE A 228 0.75 1.95 -9.63
CA PHE A 228 0.32 3.23 -9.06
C PHE A 228 1.48 4.21 -9.17
N ARG A 229 1.66 4.84 -10.34
CA ARG A 229 2.89 5.62 -10.66
C ARG A 229 2.92 7.00 -10.03
N THR A 230 1.77 7.55 -9.69
CA THR A 230 1.71 8.87 -9.09
C THR A 230 1.94 8.79 -7.58
N PRO A 231 2.33 9.91 -6.93
CA PRO A 231 2.64 9.89 -5.52
C PRO A 231 1.49 9.29 -4.71
N VAL A 232 1.79 8.20 -3.98
CA VAL A 232 0.84 7.51 -3.11
C VAL A 232 1.09 7.91 -1.66
N THR A 233 0.03 8.37 -0.99
CA THR A 233 -0.02 8.69 0.44
C THR A 233 -1.16 7.90 1.08
N GLY A 234 -1.23 7.86 2.41
CA GLY A 234 -2.37 7.27 3.12
C GLY A 234 -1.98 6.40 4.30
N LEU A 235 -2.97 5.74 4.86
CA LEU A 235 -2.85 5.03 6.13
C LEU A 235 -3.61 3.70 6.11
N VAL A 236 -2.90 2.62 6.39
CA VAL A 236 -3.48 1.34 6.81
C VAL A 236 -3.48 1.33 8.34
N ASP A 237 -4.65 1.51 8.95
CA ASP A 237 -4.82 1.68 10.39
C ASP A 237 -5.49 0.45 11.01
N GLY A 238 -4.71 -0.51 11.53
CA GLY A 238 -5.25 -1.77 12.07
C GLY A 238 -6.05 -2.60 11.07
N GLY A 239 -5.84 -2.36 9.78
CA GLY A 239 -6.42 -3.10 8.66
C GLY A 239 -5.38 -3.95 7.93
N ILE A 240 -5.81 -4.64 6.88
CA ILE A 240 -4.97 -5.55 6.10
C ILE A 240 -4.94 -5.11 4.64
N LEU A 241 -3.74 -4.88 4.10
CA LEU A 241 -3.50 -4.79 2.66
C LEU A 241 -2.84 -6.10 2.20
N SER A 242 -3.50 -6.83 1.30
CA SER A 242 -2.95 -8.08 0.76
C SER A 242 -2.88 -8.09 -0.76
N PHE A 243 -1.90 -8.84 -1.26
CA PHE A 243 -1.70 -9.11 -2.68
C PHE A 243 -1.67 -10.61 -2.88
N ASN A 244 -2.50 -11.11 -3.79
CA ASN A 244 -2.63 -12.54 -4.07
C ASN A 244 -2.52 -12.79 -5.58
N LEU A 245 -1.58 -13.64 -5.97
CA LEU A 245 -1.18 -13.88 -7.36
C LEU A 245 -1.07 -12.57 -8.15
N SER A 246 -0.40 -11.57 -7.58
CA SER A 246 -0.39 -10.20 -8.09
C SER A 246 1.03 -9.65 -8.24
N ASN A 247 1.23 -8.76 -9.21
CA ASN A 247 2.48 -8.03 -9.38
C ASN A 247 2.17 -6.53 -9.42
N VAL A 248 2.61 -5.82 -8.38
CA VAL A 248 2.20 -4.43 -8.12
C VAL A 248 3.38 -3.52 -7.81
N TYR A 249 3.29 -2.27 -8.24
CA TYR A 249 4.21 -1.17 -7.90
C TYR A 249 3.44 0.01 -7.33
N PHE A 250 3.91 0.56 -6.22
CA PHE A 250 3.39 1.79 -5.63
C PHE A 250 4.50 2.83 -5.51
N ASN A 251 4.30 3.99 -6.14
CA ASN A 251 5.16 5.17 -5.94
C ASN A 251 4.83 5.86 -4.60
N THR A 252 5.03 5.16 -3.49
CA THR A 252 4.73 5.66 -2.15
C THR A 252 5.67 6.79 -1.72
N THR A 253 5.07 7.83 -1.18
CA THR A 253 5.75 8.91 -0.49
C THR A 253 6.12 8.49 0.94
N ASN A 254 6.83 9.37 1.65
CA ASN A 254 7.10 9.17 3.07
C ASN A 254 5.84 9.16 3.94
N ASP A 255 4.68 9.60 3.44
CA ASP A 255 3.45 9.68 4.24
C ASP A 255 2.59 8.41 4.17
N PHE A 256 2.98 7.40 3.39
CA PHE A 256 2.30 6.11 3.36
C PHE A 256 2.75 5.19 4.51
N LYS A 257 1.80 4.82 5.38
CA LYS A 257 2.11 4.14 6.65
C LYS A 257 1.14 3.01 7.02
N PHE A 258 1.67 2.04 7.74
CA PHE A 258 0.96 0.99 8.45
C PHE A 258 1.07 1.25 9.96
N SER A 259 -0.05 1.26 10.68
CA SER A 259 -0.06 1.44 12.13
C SER A 259 -1.14 0.63 12.84
N ASN A 260 -1.06 0.54 14.17
CA ASN A 260 -2.11 -0.01 15.05
C ASN A 260 -2.50 -1.47 14.74
N ASN A 261 -1.49 -2.33 14.64
CA ASN A 261 -1.57 -3.74 14.25
C ASN A 261 -2.04 -3.96 12.80
N ALA A 262 -1.73 -3.01 11.91
CA ALA A 262 -1.95 -3.18 10.48
C ALA A 262 -1.04 -4.27 9.90
N GLN A 263 -1.43 -4.82 8.76
CA GLN A 263 -0.70 -5.90 8.10
C GLN A 263 -0.53 -5.64 6.61
N LEU A 264 0.68 -5.88 6.11
CA LEU A 264 0.96 -6.10 4.69
C LEU A 264 1.16 -7.59 4.46
N SER A 265 0.43 -8.19 3.52
CA SER A 265 0.53 -9.63 3.24
C SER A 265 0.68 -9.93 1.75
N LEU A 266 1.67 -10.76 1.40
CA LEU A 266 1.86 -11.25 0.04
C LEU A 266 1.62 -12.76 0.02
N VAL A 267 0.64 -13.19 -0.77
CA VAL A 267 0.14 -14.57 -0.83
C VAL A 267 0.22 -15.10 -2.26
N GLY A 268 0.47 -16.40 -2.40
CA GLY A 268 0.49 -17.08 -3.70
C GLY A 268 1.84 -16.97 -4.43
N PHE A 269 2.19 -18.05 -5.13
CA PHE A 269 3.48 -18.19 -5.80
C PHE A 269 3.70 -17.08 -6.83
N GLY A 270 4.84 -16.39 -6.74
CA GLY A 270 5.24 -15.37 -7.70
C GLY A 270 4.55 -14.03 -7.54
N THR A 271 3.79 -13.85 -6.45
CA THR A 271 3.31 -12.53 -6.04
C THR A 271 4.49 -11.61 -5.69
N SER A 272 4.45 -10.39 -6.20
CA SER A 272 5.46 -9.39 -5.90
C SER A 272 4.87 -8.00 -5.68
N ALA A 273 5.34 -7.31 -4.66
CA ALA A 273 5.00 -5.93 -4.37
C ALA A 273 6.27 -5.07 -4.24
N GLU A 274 6.22 -3.86 -4.79
CA GLU A 274 7.30 -2.89 -4.69
C GLU A 274 6.76 -1.54 -4.27
N PHE A 275 7.47 -0.91 -3.36
CA PHE A 275 7.13 0.39 -2.80
C PHE A 275 8.37 1.28 -2.82
N GLU A 276 8.17 2.59 -3.03
CA GLU A 276 9.28 3.55 -2.96
C GLU A 276 9.70 3.82 -1.51
N ASN A 277 8.74 4.11 -0.63
CA ASN A 277 8.95 4.35 0.79
C ASN A 277 7.86 3.66 1.62
N LEU A 278 8.20 3.12 2.79
CA LEU A 278 7.23 2.53 3.72
C LEU A 278 7.53 2.91 5.16
N GLN A 279 6.47 3.11 5.95
CA GLN A 279 6.57 3.20 7.40
C GLN A 279 5.67 2.16 8.08
N PHE A 280 6.23 1.43 9.04
CA PHE A 280 5.50 0.51 9.92
C PHE A 280 5.68 0.93 11.38
N ALA A 281 4.58 0.95 12.13
CA ALA A 281 4.58 1.22 13.56
C ALA A 281 3.59 0.32 14.30
N ASN A 282 4.07 -0.62 15.12
CA ASN A 282 3.23 -1.63 15.78
C ASN A 282 2.39 -2.38 14.73
N SER A 283 3.02 -3.09 13.80
CA SER A 283 2.36 -3.66 12.61
C SER A 283 3.11 -4.92 12.15
N ASN A 284 2.61 -5.58 11.10
CA ASN A 284 3.17 -6.85 10.62
C ASN A 284 3.39 -6.86 9.10
N ILE A 285 4.40 -7.61 8.67
CA ILE A 285 4.64 -7.95 7.26
C ILE A 285 4.71 -9.47 7.14
N ASP A 286 3.86 -10.05 6.30
CA ASP A 286 3.84 -11.50 6.06
C ASP A 286 4.09 -11.82 4.58
N LEU A 287 5.16 -12.56 4.32
CA LEU A 287 5.54 -13.02 3.00
C LEU A 287 5.40 -14.54 2.91
N ASP A 288 4.40 -15.01 2.17
CA ASP A 288 4.23 -16.44 1.89
C ASP A 288 5.30 -16.97 0.94
N ARG A 289 5.29 -18.28 0.74
CA ARG A 289 6.26 -19.02 -0.07
C ARG A 289 6.45 -18.41 -1.46
N ASN A 290 7.72 -18.18 -1.80
CA ASN A 290 8.15 -17.66 -3.10
C ASN A 290 7.45 -16.33 -3.51
N THR A 291 7.17 -15.48 -2.54
CA THR A 291 6.75 -14.10 -2.78
C THR A 291 7.94 -13.13 -2.70
N ALA A 292 7.80 -11.93 -3.23
CA ALA A 292 8.86 -10.93 -3.22
C ALA A 292 8.35 -9.54 -2.80
N LEU A 293 8.94 -8.97 -1.75
CA LEU A 293 8.72 -7.59 -1.34
C LEU A 293 9.98 -6.77 -1.59
N ARG A 294 9.84 -5.63 -2.27
CA ARG A 294 10.92 -4.67 -2.51
C ARG A 294 10.56 -3.28 -1.99
N ILE A 295 11.47 -2.66 -1.24
CA ILE A 295 11.40 -1.24 -0.87
C ILE A 295 12.57 -0.51 -1.52
N ASN A 296 12.28 0.43 -2.44
CA ASN A 296 13.31 1.06 -3.26
C ASN A 296 14.14 2.10 -2.53
N ASN A 297 13.56 2.94 -1.66
CA ASN A 297 14.33 3.99 -1.00
C ASN A 297 14.47 3.71 0.50
N GLN A 298 13.39 3.87 1.27
CA GLN A 298 13.47 3.78 2.73
C GLN A 298 12.32 2.99 3.34
N LEU A 299 12.67 2.07 4.23
CA LEU A 299 11.79 1.45 5.21
C LEU A 299 12.09 2.00 6.61
N LYS A 300 11.11 2.67 7.20
CA LYS A 300 11.09 2.98 8.63
C LYS A 300 10.24 1.94 9.34
N ILE A 301 10.80 1.22 10.30
CA ILE A 301 10.13 0.09 10.94
C ILE A 301 10.22 0.22 12.46
N THR A 302 9.08 0.17 13.15
CA THR A 302 8.98 0.35 14.60
C THR A 302 8.09 -0.72 15.21
N ASP A 303 8.59 -1.46 16.21
CA ASP A 303 7.80 -2.45 16.95
C ASP A 303 7.02 -3.41 16.02
N THR A 304 7.71 -4.06 15.09
CA THR A 304 7.09 -4.76 13.95
C THR A 304 7.67 -6.16 13.77
N ASP A 305 6.79 -7.13 13.52
CA ASP A 305 7.17 -8.49 13.14
C ASP A 305 7.13 -8.66 11.62
N VAL A 306 8.14 -9.33 11.08
CA VAL A 306 8.30 -9.64 9.65
C VAL A 306 8.47 -11.16 9.51
N SER A 307 7.52 -11.82 8.86
CA SER A 307 7.58 -13.24 8.53
C SER A 307 7.99 -13.43 7.07
N ILE A 308 9.05 -14.21 6.82
CA ILE A 308 9.57 -14.52 5.49
C ILE A 308 9.57 -16.04 5.32
N ASP A 309 8.54 -16.60 4.66
CA ASP A 309 8.42 -18.05 4.46
C ASP A 309 9.38 -18.57 3.35
N TYR A 310 9.33 -19.88 3.11
CA TYR A 310 10.18 -20.63 2.20
C TYR A 310 10.31 -19.98 0.81
N GLY A 311 11.55 -19.66 0.42
CA GLY A 311 11.85 -19.05 -0.87
C GLY A 311 11.36 -17.61 -1.06
N ALA A 312 10.72 -17.01 -0.04
CA ALA A 312 10.32 -15.62 -0.09
C ALA A 312 11.55 -14.70 0.01
N ASN A 313 11.46 -13.52 -0.61
CA ASN A 313 12.54 -12.55 -0.66
C ASN A 313 12.07 -11.18 -0.17
N PHE A 314 12.74 -10.67 0.86
CA PHE A 314 12.61 -9.30 1.32
C PHE A 314 13.84 -8.51 0.86
N THR A 315 13.61 -7.41 0.14
CA THR A 315 14.69 -6.52 -0.32
C THR A 315 14.39 -5.07 0.04
N ALA A 316 15.36 -4.35 0.61
CA ALA A 316 15.24 -2.93 0.90
C ALA A 316 16.57 -2.19 0.64
N GLU A 317 16.50 -0.96 0.14
CA GLU A 317 17.70 -0.11 0.01
C GLU A 317 18.15 0.40 1.39
N LEU A 318 17.31 1.15 2.10
CA LEU A 318 17.61 1.62 3.45
C LEU A 318 16.58 1.13 4.47
N VAL A 319 17.04 0.51 5.56
CA VAL A 319 16.20 0.12 6.70
C VAL A 319 16.62 0.88 7.95
N LYS A 320 15.64 1.52 8.61
CA LYS A 320 15.81 2.22 9.89
C LYS A 320 14.90 1.61 10.97
N PRO A 321 15.44 0.73 11.83
CA PRO A 321 14.69 0.10 12.92
C PRO A 321 14.62 0.96 14.19
N TYR A 322 13.47 0.96 14.85
CA TYR A 322 13.21 1.59 16.15
C TYR A 322 12.41 0.65 17.06
N GLY A 323 12.68 0.62 18.36
CA GLY A 323 12.00 -0.33 19.24
C GLY A 323 12.39 -1.78 18.94
N THR A 324 11.45 -2.73 19.06
CA THR A 324 11.74 -4.16 18.86
C THR A 324 11.26 -4.66 17.49
N ILE A 325 12.16 -5.19 16.67
CA ILE A 325 11.86 -5.70 15.33
C ILE A 325 12.29 -7.15 15.26
N ASN A 326 11.39 -8.03 14.79
CA ASN A 326 11.69 -9.44 14.60
C ASN A 326 11.53 -9.82 13.13
N PHE A 327 12.60 -10.27 12.49
CA PHE A 327 12.52 -11.01 11.23
C PHE A 327 12.55 -12.50 11.54
N SER A 328 11.54 -13.23 11.11
CA SER A 328 11.41 -14.65 11.37
C SER A 328 11.15 -15.42 10.08
N SER A 329 11.58 -16.68 10.04
CA SER A 329 11.32 -17.59 8.93
C SER A 329 11.10 -19.01 9.46
N PRO A 330 9.95 -19.64 9.16
CA PRO A 330 9.69 -21.04 9.52
C PRO A 330 10.33 -22.05 8.56
N GLY A 331 10.86 -21.61 7.41
CA GLY A 331 11.29 -22.46 6.31
C GLY A 331 12.74 -22.21 5.85
N THR A 332 13.19 -23.03 4.90
CA THR A 332 14.50 -22.85 4.24
C THR A 332 14.39 -21.95 3.00
N GLY A 333 15.51 -21.37 2.57
CA GLY A 333 15.59 -20.60 1.32
C GLY A 333 15.00 -19.18 1.38
N SER A 334 14.52 -18.72 2.54
CA SER A 334 14.14 -17.33 2.78
C SER A 334 15.35 -16.39 2.70
N ARG A 335 15.15 -15.19 2.17
CA ARG A 335 16.21 -14.20 1.97
C ARG A 335 15.83 -12.83 2.50
N LEU A 336 16.76 -12.22 3.22
CA LEU A 336 16.73 -10.81 3.61
C LEU A 336 17.92 -10.10 2.97
N ASN A 337 17.66 -9.16 2.07
CA ASN A 337 18.69 -8.37 1.40
C ASN A 337 18.48 -6.89 1.71
N VAL A 338 19.47 -6.26 2.33
CA VAL A 338 19.41 -4.85 2.72
C VAL A 338 20.67 -4.15 2.23
N GLU A 339 20.55 -3.09 1.45
CA GLU A 339 21.74 -2.35 1.01
C GLU A 339 22.39 -1.58 2.18
N SER A 340 21.58 -0.91 2.99
CA SER A 340 22.02 -0.20 4.19
C SER A 340 21.06 -0.42 5.37
N LEU A 341 21.58 -0.96 6.47
CA LEU A 341 20.87 -1.07 7.75
C LEU A 341 21.43 -0.05 8.73
N SER A 342 20.60 0.88 9.21
CA SER A 342 21.06 2.03 10.01
C SER A 342 20.27 2.21 11.30
N PHE A 343 20.94 1.98 12.43
CA PHE A 343 20.44 2.20 13.79
C PHE A 343 20.84 3.58 14.33
N GLY A 344 20.05 4.10 15.28
CA GLY A 344 20.42 5.27 16.07
C GLY A 344 20.03 6.63 15.48
N ASP A 345 19.35 6.67 14.33
CA ASP A 345 18.84 7.89 13.70
C ASP A 345 17.46 8.29 14.28
N GLY A 346 17.40 8.61 15.58
CA GLY A 346 16.16 9.04 16.26
C GLY A 346 15.66 8.12 17.37
N GLY A 347 16.40 7.06 17.71
CA GLY A 347 16.14 6.18 18.85
C GLY A 347 16.95 4.89 18.79
N ALA A 348 16.95 4.12 19.88
CA ALA A 348 17.52 2.78 19.91
C ALA A 348 16.59 1.78 19.18
N GLY A 349 17.19 0.81 18.51
CA GLY A 349 16.48 -0.28 17.84
C GLY A 349 17.09 -1.64 18.19
N GLN A 350 16.23 -2.62 18.41
CA GLN A 350 16.58 -4.03 18.63
C GLN A 350 16.08 -4.82 17.43
N LEU A 351 17.00 -5.43 16.68
CA LEU A 351 16.68 -6.25 15.54
C LEU A 351 17.08 -7.70 15.79
N ASP A 352 16.10 -8.60 15.86
CA ASP A 352 16.33 -10.03 15.94
C ASP A 352 15.98 -10.69 14.61
N ILE A 353 16.94 -11.41 14.03
CA ILE A 353 16.76 -12.19 12.80
C ILE A 353 16.86 -13.67 13.15
N ARG A 354 15.76 -14.42 12.97
CA ARG A 354 15.60 -15.81 13.41
C ARG A 354 15.16 -16.71 12.26
N GLY A 355 15.94 -17.74 11.97
CA GLY A 355 15.60 -18.76 10.97
C GLY A 355 15.61 -18.28 9.52
N VAL A 356 15.90 -17.00 9.24
CA VAL A 356 16.05 -16.48 7.87
C VAL A 356 17.29 -17.11 7.27
N SER A 357 17.14 -17.89 6.20
CA SER A 357 18.23 -18.77 5.74
C SER A 357 19.50 -18.02 5.34
N GLN A 358 19.34 -16.87 4.70
CA GLN A 358 20.45 -16.00 4.32
C GLN A 358 20.08 -14.53 4.47
N THR A 359 20.90 -13.80 5.21
CA THR A 359 20.83 -12.35 5.34
C THR A 359 22.06 -11.71 4.70
N ASN A 360 21.85 -10.78 3.78
CA ASN A 360 22.91 -10.00 3.16
C ASN A 360 22.69 -8.51 3.46
N ILE A 361 23.69 -7.86 4.03
CA ILE A 361 23.67 -6.43 4.31
C ILE A 361 24.88 -5.79 3.63
N GLY A 362 24.67 -4.75 2.84
CA GLY A 362 25.76 -3.97 2.25
C GLY A 362 26.56 -3.26 3.32
N TYR A 363 25.91 -2.28 3.94
CA TYR A 363 26.44 -1.49 5.02
C TYR A 363 25.63 -1.62 6.31
N LEU A 364 26.31 -1.89 7.42
CA LEU A 364 25.72 -1.89 8.77
C LEU A 364 26.22 -0.68 9.54
N TYR A 365 25.30 0.24 9.85
CA TYR A 365 25.57 1.46 10.61
C TYR A 365 24.86 1.44 11.96
N PHE A 366 25.60 1.74 13.02
CA PHE A 366 25.07 2.23 14.28
C PHE A 366 25.60 3.65 14.49
N ALA A 367 24.86 4.64 13.97
CA ALA A 367 25.25 6.04 14.02
C ALA A 367 25.25 6.59 15.47
N ASN A 368 24.29 6.13 16.27
CA ASN A 368 24.26 6.25 17.72
C ASN A 368 23.73 4.93 18.30
N GLY A 369 24.65 3.98 18.50
CA GLY A 369 24.34 2.61 18.85
C GLY A 369 23.97 2.37 20.32
N ALA A 370 23.98 3.40 21.17
CA ALA A 370 23.67 3.22 22.58
C ALA A 370 22.27 2.61 22.77
N GLY A 371 22.23 1.41 23.36
CA GLY A 371 20.99 0.64 23.57
C GLY A 371 20.44 -0.08 22.33
N SER A 372 21.11 0.02 21.18
CA SER A 372 20.74 -0.71 19.96
C SER A 372 21.36 -2.09 19.95
N SER A 373 20.67 -3.06 19.35
CA SER A 373 21.16 -4.43 19.24
C SER A 373 20.77 -5.11 17.93
N LEU A 374 21.62 -6.04 17.50
CA LEU A 374 21.39 -6.96 16.40
C LEU A 374 21.65 -8.39 16.90
N SER A 375 20.67 -9.28 16.78
CA SER A 375 20.88 -10.71 17.04
C SER A 375 20.53 -11.54 15.81
N VAL A 376 21.34 -12.57 15.52
CA VAL A 376 21.13 -13.48 14.39
C VAL A 376 21.47 -14.92 14.76
N ASP A 377 20.73 -15.90 14.23
CA ASP A 377 20.96 -17.35 14.41
C ASP A 377 21.29 -18.12 13.13
N SER A 378 21.52 -17.40 12.03
CA SER A 378 21.76 -17.95 10.69
C SER A 378 22.91 -17.23 9.96
N GLU A 379 23.00 -17.42 8.64
CA GLU A 379 24.02 -16.76 7.82
C GLU A 379 23.75 -15.26 7.69
N LEU A 380 24.73 -14.45 8.10
CA LEU A 380 24.74 -13.00 7.94
C LEU A 380 26.02 -12.57 7.23
N ASN A 381 25.89 -11.96 6.05
CA ASN A 381 27.00 -11.41 5.29
C ASN A 381 26.96 -9.88 5.33
N ILE A 382 28.08 -9.25 5.73
CA ILE A 382 28.30 -7.81 5.61
C ILE A 382 29.30 -7.57 4.48
N SER A 383 28.83 -7.10 3.31
CA SER A 383 29.66 -7.04 2.10
C SER A 383 30.60 -5.83 2.05
N ASP A 384 30.14 -4.65 2.48
CA ASP A 384 30.85 -3.40 2.20
C ASP A 384 31.43 -2.75 3.46
N GLY A 385 30.65 -2.62 4.54
CA GLY A 385 31.22 -2.06 5.77
C GLY A 385 30.37 -2.14 7.03
N LEU A 386 31.09 -2.03 8.16
CA LEU A 386 30.53 -2.00 9.52
C LEU A 386 30.99 -0.74 10.25
N TYR A 387 30.04 0.06 10.71
CA TYR A 387 30.31 1.29 11.45
C TYR A 387 29.50 1.27 12.74
N ALA A 388 30.16 1.41 13.89
CA ALA A 388 29.49 1.30 15.19
C ALA A 388 30.00 2.31 16.24
N ILE A 389 29.14 3.24 16.65
CA ILE A 389 29.44 4.22 17.70
C ILE A 389 28.54 3.95 18.90
N GLY A 390 29.06 4.12 20.12
CA GLY A 390 28.22 4.07 21.33
C GLY A 390 27.93 2.68 21.88
N ASN A 391 28.78 1.69 21.57
CA ASN A 391 28.72 0.31 22.07
C ASN A 391 27.35 -0.38 21.83
N PRO A 392 26.85 -0.45 20.59
CA PRO A 392 25.73 -1.34 20.27
C PRO A 392 26.14 -2.80 20.47
N GLN A 393 25.16 -3.66 20.72
CA GLN A 393 25.39 -5.08 20.92
C GLN A 393 25.10 -5.89 19.66
N ILE A 394 26.06 -6.67 19.19
CA ILE A 394 25.85 -7.71 18.18
C ILE A 394 25.94 -9.07 18.87
N THR A 395 24.90 -9.89 18.73
CA THR A 395 24.83 -11.23 19.35
C THR A 395 24.68 -12.31 18.29
N LEU A 396 25.68 -13.18 18.19
CA LEU A 396 25.65 -14.35 17.31
C LEU A 396 25.16 -15.55 18.12
N LEU A 397 24.01 -16.08 17.74
CA LEU A 397 23.33 -17.16 18.44
C LEU A 397 23.76 -18.52 17.88
N ASN A 398 23.35 -19.61 18.52
CA ASN A 398 23.67 -20.95 18.03
C ASN A 398 23.20 -21.13 16.57
N GLY A 399 24.10 -21.61 15.70
CA GLY A 399 23.84 -21.74 14.27
C GLY A 399 24.24 -20.53 13.43
N ALA A 400 24.50 -19.37 14.06
CA ALA A 400 24.88 -18.17 13.34
C ALA A 400 26.25 -18.30 12.67
N ASN A 401 26.34 -17.81 11.43
CA ASN A 401 27.60 -17.61 10.73
C ASN A 401 27.66 -16.18 10.21
N PHE A 402 28.36 -15.32 10.95
CA PHE A 402 28.58 -13.92 10.57
C PHE A 402 29.85 -13.81 9.74
N ASN A 403 29.74 -13.32 8.50
CA ASN A 403 30.87 -13.07 7.62
C ASN A 403 31.03 -11.57 7.36
N LEU A 404 32.10 -10.98 7.89
CA LEU A 404 32.54 -9.63 7.54
C LEU A 404 33.45 -9.70 6.31
N LEU A 405 32.93 -9.28 5.16
CA LEU A 405 33.68 -9.26 3.89
C LEU A 405 34.22 -7.86 3.56
N GLY A 406 33.57 -6.83 4.10
CA GLY A 406 33.97 -5.43 4.00
C GLY A 406 34.85 -4.96 5.18
N ALA A 407 35.08 -3.66 5.24
CA ALA A 407 35.91 -3.05 6.30
C ALA A 407 35.04 -2.46 7.42
N SER A 408 35.44 -2.68 8.66
CA SER A 408 34.91 -1.91 9.79
C SER A 408 35.75 -0.66 10.03
N ASN A 409 35.14 0.46 10.42
CA ASN A 409 35.88 1.70 10.65
C ASN A 409 36.71 1.67 11.96
N PRO A 410 38.06 1.74 11.90
CA PRO A 410 38.93 1.60 13.07
C PRO A 410 38.75 2.67 14.16
N ILE A 411 38.19 3.83 13.82
CA ILE A 411 37.96 4.94 14.77
C ILE A 411 36.58 4.84 15.42
N SER A 412 35.64 4.13 14.78
CA SER A 412 34.22 4.11 15.14
C SER A 412 33.67 2.69 15.14
N SER A 413 34.40 1.75 15.71
CA SER A 413 33.95 0.38 15.99
C SER A 413 33.95 0.16 17.50
N GLN A 414 33.24 1.04 18.18
CA GLN A 414 32.82 0.89 19.58
C GLN A 414 31.61 -0.02 19.56
N LEU A 415 31.81 -1.34 19.64
CA LEU A 415 30.72 -2.33 19.65
C LEU A 415 31.00 -3.44 20.64
N ASP A 416 29.93 -4.03 21.16
CA ASP A 416 30.00 -5.24 21.95
C ASP A 416 29.60 -6.43 21.07
N LEU A 417 30.46 -7.45 21.04
CA LEU A 417 30.26 -8.65 20.23
C LEU A 417 30.19 -9.88 21.14
N ASN A 418 29.03 -10.52 21.15
CA ASN A 418 28.79 -11.75 21.90
C ASN A 418 28.66 -12.93 20.92
N ILE A 419 29.61 -13.86 20.96
CA ILE A 419 29.63 -15.06 20.11
C ILE A 419 29.28 -16.26 20.98
N ASN A 420 28.06 -16.79 20.82
CA ASN A 420 27.60 -17.92 21.64
C ASN A 420 28.16 -19.27 21.15
N THR A 421 28.04 -20.29 22.00
CA THR A 421 28.43 -21.66 21.65
C THR A 421 27.68 -22.16 20.41
N GLY A 422 28.44 -22.62 19.42
CA GLY A 422 27.92 -23.06 18.13
C GLY A 422 27.72 -21.92 17.10
N ALA A 423 28.14 -20.69 17.41
CA ALA A 423 28.19 -19.58 16.47
C ALA A 423 29.61 -19.37 15.92
N THR A 424 29.71 -18.79 14.71
CA THR A 424 30.99 -18.40 14.10
C THR A 424 30.96 -16.92 13.72
N PHE A 425 32.02 -16.20 14.08
CA PHE A 425 32.37 -14.89 13.51
C PHE A 425 33.57 -15.04 12.58
N SER A 426 33.42 -14.63 11.32
CA SER A 426 34.44 -14.75 10.28
C SER A 426 34.79 -13.38 9.71
N VAL A 427 36.08 -13.09 9.56
CA VAL A 427 36.59 -11.96 8.76
C VAL A 427 37.16 -12.55 7.47
N GLY A 428 36.48 -12.31 6.35
CA GLY A 428 36.86 -12.85 5.05
C GLY A 428 38.15 -12.23 4.51
N ARG A 429 38.73 -12.81 3.45
CA ARG A 429 40.04 -12.41 2.88
C ARG A 429 40.15 -10.94 2.47
N SER A 430 39.05 -10.30 2.10
CA SER A 430 38.97 -8.85 1.78
C SER A 430 38.49 -7.99 2.94
N GLY A 431 38.07 -8.63 4.04
CA GLY A 431 37.47 -7.97 5.19
C GLY A 431 38.52 -7.44 6.15
N GLN A 432 38.14 -6.40 6.87
CA GLN A 432 38.94 -5.85 7.96
C GLN A 432 38.04 -5.67 9.17
N PHE A 433 38.39 -6.31 10.29
CA PHE A 433 37.77 -6.05 11.58
C PHE A 433 38.74 -5.26 12.47
N ALA A 434 38.45 -4.00 12.67
CA ALA A 434 39.14 -3.08 13.54
C ALA A 434 38.18 -2.63 14.64
N HIS A 435 38.59 -2.75 15.91
CA HIS A 435 37.81 -2.29 17.06
C HIS A 435 38.71 -1.58 18.06
N ILE A 436 38.11 -0.71 18.87
CA ILE A 436 38.85 0.03 19.91
C ILE A 436 38.78 -0.69 21.25
N SER A 437 39.73 -0.41 22.15
CA SER A 437 39.84 -1.09 23.47
C SER A 437 38.59 -1.06 24.37
N SER A 438 37.60 -0.20 24.11
CA SER A 438 36.33 -0.17 24.86
C SER A 438 35.30 -1.18 24.35
N ALA A 439 35.55 -1.87 23.24
CA ALA A 439 34.70 -2.95 22.73
C ALA A 439 34.81 -4.19 23.63
N ASN A 440 33.67 -4.76 24.04
CA ASN A 440 33.66 -6.04 24.74
C ASN A 440 33.41 -7.19 23.77
N ILE A 441 34.41 -8.06 23.59
CA ILE A 441 34.29 -9.27 22.75
C ILE A 441 34.23 -10.49 23.67
N LEU A 442 33.03 -11.05 23.85
CA LEU A 442 32.81 -12.30 24.58
C LEU A 442 32.70 -13.45 23.58
N ASN A 443 33.69 -14.34 23.57
CA ASN A 443 33.71 -15.48 22.65
C ASN A 443 33.55 -16.83 23.37
N ASN A 444 32.39 -17.47 23.18
CA ASN A 444 32.08 -18.84 23.56
C ASN A 444 31.90 -19.77 22.34
N GLY A 445 32.14 -19.27 21.13
CA GLY A 445 32.04 -19.97 19.85
C GLY A 445 33.37 -19.95 19.09
N GLU A 446 33.32 -19.72 17.78
CA GLU A 446 34.49 -19.67 16.91
C GLU A 446 34.74 -18.27 16.33
N ILE A 447 36.02 -17.87 16.24
CA ILE A 447 36.48 -16.72 15.46
C ILE A 447 37.41 -17.22 14.37
N LYS A 448 37.14 -16.86 13.11
CA LYS A 448 37.95 -17.20 11.93
C LYS A 448 38.43 -15.92 11.25
N ILE A 449 39.73 -15.77 11.06
CA ILE A 449 40.33 -14.56 10.47
C ILE A 449 41.13 -14.97 9.23
N ASP A 450 40.58 -14.69 8.06
CA ASP A 450 41.28 -14.80 6.77
C ASP A 450 41.73 -13.43 6.22
N GLY A 451 41.12 -12.34 6.72
CA GLY A 451 41.48 -10.95 6.42
C GLY A 451 42.25 -10.28 7.56
N ASP A 452 42.03 -8.98 7.73
CA ASP A 452 42.72 -8.17 8.73
C ASP A 452 41.96 -8.11 10.06
N TYR A 453 42.66 -8.30 11.17
CA TYR A 453 42.15 -8.09 12.53
C TYR A 453 43.04 -7.09 13.28
N LEU A 454 42.46 -5.95 13.68
CA LEU A 454 43.17 -4.84 14.31
C LEU A 454 42.52 -4.47 15.65
N VAL A 455 43.33 -4.39 16.70
CA VAL A 455 42.92 -3.80 17.99
C VAL A 455 43.56 -2.42 18.10
N VAL A 456 42.74 -1.38 18.08
CA VAL A 456 43.19 0.00 18.22
C VAL A 456 43.20 0.36 19.71
N GLY A 457 44.41 0.42 20.28
CA GLY A 457 44.59 0.89 21.65
C GLY A 457 44.29 2.38 21.77
N ASN A 458 43.66 2.79 22.88
CA ASN A 458 43.50 4.22 23.17
C ASN A 458 44.88 4.85 23.36
N THR A 459 45.32 5.68 22.41
CA THR A 459 46.35 6.69 22.71
C THR A 459 45.65 7.79 23.50
N THR A 460 45.86 7.77 24.82
CA THR A 460 45.43 8.82 25.76
C THR A 460 45.90 10.20 25.34
#